data_AF-K6Z703-F1
#
_entry.id   AF-K6Z703-F1
#
_cell.length_a   1.000
_cell.length_b   1.000
_cell.length_c   1.000
_cell.angle_alpha   90.00
_cell.angle_beta   90.00
_cell.angle_gamma   90.00
#
_symmetry.space_group_name_H-M   'P 1'
#
loop_
_entity.id
_entity.type
_entity.pdbx_description
1 polymer ?
#
loop_
_entity_poly.entity_id
_entity_poly.type
_entity_poly.pdbx_seq_one_letter_code
_entity_poly.pdbx_strand_id
1 'polypeptide(L)' 'MTKINGKVEELLAKHPNLSQEEAIKIVTDKNERKKKRRIEKSARSNTKKLKKETTTPNEDEA' A
#
# COMPACT_ATOMS: atom_id res chain seq x y z
N MET A 1 -22.30 -6.28 3.22
CA MET A 1 -21.09 -6.66 3.97
C MET A 1 -19.88 -5.96 3.36
N THR A 2 -19.17 -5.12 4.11
CA THR A 2 -17.96 -4.45 3.60
C THR A 2 -16.86 -5.48 3.35
N LYS A 3 -15.94 -5.22 2.40
CA LYS A 3 -14.80 -6.11 2.08
C LYS A 3 -13.87 -6.38 3.28
N ILE A 4 -14.01 -5.61 4.36
CA ILE A 4 -13.27 -5.78 5.61
C ILE A 4 -13.93 -6.86 6.44
N ASN A 5 -15.26 -6.83 6.59
CA ASN A 5 -16.00 -7.84 7.36
C ASN A 5 -15.76 -9.26 6.84
N GLY A 6 -15.80 -9.47 5.51
CA GLY A 6 -15.50 -10.79 4.94
C GLY A 6 -14.08 -11.29 5.24
N LYS A 7 -13.09 -10.39 5.29
CA LYS A 7 -11.71 -10.76 5.65
C LYS A 7 -11.55 -11.04 7.13
N VAL A 8 -12.31 -10.36 7.98
CA VAL A 8 -12.35 -10.61 9.43
C VAL A 8 -13.00 -11.97 9.68
N GLU A 9 -14.13 -12.26 9.05
CA GLU A 9 -14.81 -13.56 9.12
C GLU A 9 -13.91 -14.71 8.65
N GLU A 10 -13.24 -14.58 7.50
CA GLU A 10 -12.27 -15.57 7.03
C GLU A 10 -11.10 -15.78 8.02
N LEU A 11 -10.67 -14.71 8.70
CA LEU A 11 -9.56 -14.77 9.64
C LEU A 11 -9.98 -15.44 10.95
N LEU A 12 -11.19 -15.14 11.43
CA LEU A 12 -11.79 -15.82 12.59
C LEU A 12 -12.08 -17.30 12.28
N ALA A 13 -12.52 -17.63 11.06
CA ALA A 13 -12.74 -19.02 10.65
C ALA A 13 -11.45 -19.85 10.67
N LYS A 14 -10.29 -19.26 10.36
CA LYS A 14 -8.97 -19.92 10.42
C LYS A 14 -8.35 -19.88 11.81
N HIS A 15 -8.70 -18.86 12.59
CA HIS A 15 -8.16 -18.60 13.92
C HIS A 15 -9.32 -18.37 14.90
N PRO A 16 -10.02 -19.44 15.33
CA PRO A 16 -11.16 -19.30 16.23
C PRO A 16 -10.78 -18.77 17.62
N ASN A 17 -9.49 -18.82 17.97
CA ASN A 17 -8.96 -18.28 19.23
C ASN A 17 -8.74 -16.76 19.19
N LEU A 18 -8.84 -16.13 18.01
CA LEU A 18 -8.65 -14.70 17.88
C LEU A 18 -9.95 -13.97 18.22
N SER A 19 -9.85 -12.86 18.95
CA SER A 19 -11.01 -11.99 19.16
C SER A 19 -11.37 -11.25 17.87
N GLN A 20 -12.65 -10.91 17.71
CA GLN A 20 -13.11 -10.10 16.58
C GLN A 20 -12.39 -8.74 16.52
N GLU A 21 -12.09 -8.15 17.68
CA GLU A 21 -11.34 -6.89 17.76
C GLU A 21 -9.89 -7.05 17.27
N GLU A 22 -9.24 -8.15 17.64
CA GLU A 22 -7.88 -8.46 17.19
C GLU A 22 -7.85 -8.73 15.68
N ALA A 23 -8.84 -9.45 15.17
CA ALA A 23 -8.95 -9.72 13.74
C ALA A 23 -9.16 -8.42 12.94
N ILE A 24 -9.98 -7.50 13.45
CA ILE A 24 -10.16 -6.16 12.86
C ILE A 24 -8.82 -5.42 12.87
N LYS A 25 -8.12 -5.38 14.01
CA LYS A 25 -6.82 -4.70 14.17
C LYS A 25 -5.78 -5.23 13.19
N ILE A 26 -5.68 -6.55 13.02
CA ILE A 26 -4.76 -7.17 12.06
C ILE A 26 -5.07 -6.72 10.63
N VAL A 27 -6.35 -6.69 10.24
CA VAL A 27 -6.77 -6.29 8.90
C VAL A 27 -6.52 -4.81 8.66
N THR A 28 -6.79 -3.94 9.64
CA THR A 28 -6.53 -2.49 9.55
C THR A 28 -5.04 -2.21 9.45
N ASP A 29 -4.22 -2.78 10.34
CA ASP A 29 -2.77 -2.59 10.34
C ASP A 29 -2.13 -3.06 9.03
N LYS A 30 -2.62 -4.18 8.49
CA LYS A 30 -2.19 -4.70 7.18
C LYS A 30 -2.54 -3.73 6.05
N ASN A 31 -3.71 -3.09 6.08
CA ASN A 31 -4.12 -2.12 5.07
C ASN A 31 -3.31 -0.83 5.17
N GLU A 32 -3.06 -0.32 6.38
CA GLU A 32 -2.23 0.87 6.60
C GLU A 32 -0.80 0.67 6.12
N ARG A 33 -0.18 -0.48 6.46
CA ARG A 33 1.16 -0.84 5.98
C ARG A 33 1.22 -0.87 4.46
N LYS A 34 0.19 -1.44 3.80
CA LYS A 34 0.09 -1.44 2.34
C LYS A 34 -0.08 -0.03 1.77
N LYS A 35 -0.84 0.85 2.42
CA LYS A 35 -1.02 2.25 2.01
C LYS A 35 0.30 3.01 2.08
N LYS A 36 1.02 2.93 3.21
CA LYS A 36 2.36 3.55 3.37
C LYS A 36 3.33 3.12 2.28
N ARG A 37 3.41 1.80 2.01
CA ARG A 37 4.29 1.27 0.94
C ARG A 37 3.90 1.75 -0.46
N ARG A 38 2.61 1.97 -0.74
CA ARG A 38 2.16 2.52 -2.03
C ARG A 38 2.59 3.98 -2.19
N ILE A 39 2.43 4.78 -1.14
CA ILE A 39 2.83 6.19 -1.12
C ILE A 39 4.34 6.31 -1.32
N GLU A 40 5.13 5.53 -0.58
CA GLU A 40 6.59 5.53 -0.69
C GLU A 40 7.06 5.15 -2.10
N LYS A 41 6.48 4.10 -2.71
CA LYS A 41 6.78 3.72 -4.09
C LYS A 41 6.42 4.82 -5.08
N SER A 42 5.26 5.45 -4.92
CA SER A 42 4.83 6.57 -5.76
C SER A 42 5.82 7.73 -5.67
N ALA A 43 6.19 8.13 -4.44
CA ALA A 43 7.18 9.19 -4.20
C ALA A 43 8.55 8.86 -4.83
N ARG A 44 9.03 7.62 -4.68
CA ARG A 44 10.28 7.18 -5.32
C ARG A 44 10.20 7.16 -6.85
N SER A 45 9.05 6.80 -7.41
CA SER A 45 8.86 6.82 -8.87
C SER A 45 8.78 8.24 -9.43
N ASN A 46 8.10 9.16 -8.74
CA ASN A 46 8.00 10.56 -9.15
C ASN A 46 9.35 11.25 -9.08
N THR A 47 10.10 11.08 -7.99
CA THR A 47 11.46 11.65 -7.89
C THR A 47 12.40 11.11 -8.98
N LYS A 48 12.25 9.84 -9.40
CA LYS A 48 13.02 9.28 -10.52
C LYS A 48 12.61 9.87 -11.87
N LYS A 49 11.32 10.20 -12.08
CA LYS A 49 10.85 10.89 -13.28
C LYS A 49 11.36 12.32 -13.36
N LEU A 50 11.21 13.09 -12.27
CA LEU A 50 11.75 14.45 -12.17
C LEU A 50 13.26 14.48 -12.45
N LYS A 51 14.04 13.55 -11.87
CA LYS A 51 15.49 13.47 -12.14
C LYS A 51 15.82 13.12 -13.59
N LYS A 52 14.99 12.33 -14.28
CA LYS A 52 15.21 12.02 -15.70
C LYS A 52 14.92 13.22 -16.59
N GLU A 53 13.83 13.93 -16.34
CA GLU A 53 13.47 15.16 -17.07
C GLU A 53 14.51 16.27 -16.89
N THR A 54 15.15 16.37 -15.73
CA THR A 54 16.23 17.34 -15.50
C THR A 54 17.59 16.92 -16.06
N THR A 55 17.79 15.64 -16.42
CA THR A 55 19.08 15.10 -16.90
C THR A 55 19.04 14.71 -18.38
N THR A 56 18.00 15.06 -19.11
CA THR A 56 18.05 15.19 -20.57
C THR A 56 18.24 16.67 -20.88
N PRO A 57 19.49 17.18 -21.00
CA PRO A 57 19.70 18.41 -21.73
C PRO A 57 19.24 18.14 -23.17
N ASN A 58 18.64 19.16 -23.78
CA ASN A 58 18.48 19.23 -25.22
C ASN A 58 19.85 18.98 -25.88
N GLU A 59 20.09 17.76 -26.38
CA GLU A 59 21.09 17.46 -27.39
C GLU A 59 20.33 17.03 -28.65
N ASP A 60 19.54 17.95 -29.18
CA ASP A 60 19.21 18.00 -30.60
C ASP A 60 18.73 19.42 -30.86
N GLU A 61 19.44 20.12 -31.74
CA GLU A 61 19.09 21.31 -32.55
C GLU A 61 20.34 22.19 -32.74
N ALA A 62 20.80 22.20 -34.01
CA ALA A 62 21.79 23.05 -34.70
C ALA A 62 23.24 22.55 -34.82
#